data_AF-A0A0B4CUE7-F1
#
_entry.id   AF-A0A0B4CUE7-F1
#
_cell.length_a   1.000
_cell.length_b   1.000
_cell.length_c   1.000
_cell.angle_alpha   90.00
_cell.angle_beta   90.00
_cell.angle_gamma   90.00
#
_symmetry.space_group_name_H-M   'P 1'
#
loop_
_entity.id
_entity.type
_entity.pdbx_description
1 polymer ?
#
loop_
_entity_poly.entity_id
_entity_poly.type
_entity_poly.pdbx_seq_one_letter_code
_entity_poly.pdbx_strand_id
1 'polypeptide(L)'
;MRRRMFEPVLHGFLDTVREGHPQVPVLMLGPIPCPALEEAPGPTVLDDRGRARSAGTPAEIERGAMNLRVVREALARVLAARADDARLFGLHPNAAAYERMGVRFATHAFAAGAPLVRPHL
;
A
#
# COMPACT_ATOMS: atom_id res chain seq x y z
N MET A 1 10.79 10.77 3.30
CA MET A 1 10.32 10.44 4.67
C MET A 1 11.25 9.39 5.28
N ARG A 2 11.39 9.36 6.61
CA ARG A 2 12.22 8.36 7.32
C ARG A 2 11.37 7.47 8.21
N ARG A 3 11.76 6.21 8.34
CA ARG A 3 11.04 5.20 9.15
C ARG A 3 10.83 5.64 10.60
N ARG A 4 11.88 6.20 11.22
CA ARG A 4 11.84 6.71 12.61
C ARG A 4 10.79 7.79 12.87
N MET A 5 10.35 8.50 11.83
CA MET A 5 9.28 9.48 11.93
C MET A 5 7.92 8.86 11.60
N PHE A 6 7.88 7.93 10.64
CA PHE A 6 6.63 7.41 10.12
C PHE A 6 5.81 6.64 11.15
N GLU A 7 6.41 5.68 11.85
CA GLU A 7 5.68 4.85 12.84
C GLU A 7 5.09 5.71 13.99
N PRO A 8 5.86 6.62 14.64
CA PRO A 8 5.29 7.52 15.64
C PRO A 8 4.20 8.45 15.12
N VAL A 9 4.37 9.02 13.92
CA VAL A 9 3.36 9.89 13.30
C VAL A 9 2.08 9.11 13.03
N LEU A 10 2.18 7.87 12.58
CA LEU A 10 1.01 7.03 12.33
C LEU A 10 0.27 6.67 13.63
N HIS A 11 1.00 6.39 14.71
CA HIS A 11 0.37 6.21 16.03
C HIS A 11 -0.40 7.45 16.46
N GLY A 12 0.23 8.63 16.43
CA GLY A 12 -0.43 9.88 16.80
C GLY A 12 -1.64 10.19 15.92
N PHE A 13 -1.56 9.92 14.60
CA PHE A 13 -2.69 10.07 13.70
C PHE A 13 -3.87 9.16 14.08
N LEU A 14 -3.61 7.89 14.40
CA LEU A 14 -4.65 6.97 14.84
C LEU A 14 -5.28 7.39 16.17
N ASP A 15 -4.48 7.94 17.09
CA ASP A 15 -4.96 8.46 18.36
C ASP A 15 -5.89 9.67 18.12
N THR A 16 -5.51 10.61 17.27
CA THR A 16 -6.36 11.74 16.87
C THR A 16 -7.68 11.28 16.23
N VAL A 17 -7.65 10.26 15.37
CA VAL A 17 -8.88 9.69 14.79
C VAL A 17 -9.76 9.09 15.89
N ARG A 18 -9.19 8.40 16.88
CA ARG A 18 -9.94 7.78 17.98
C ARG A 18 -10.54 8.79 18.94
N GLU A 19 -9.86 9.91 19.19
CA GLU A 19 -10.39 11.02 19.99
C GLU A 19 -11.70 11.57 19.39
N GLY A 20 -11.74 11.80 18.07
CA GLY A 20 -12.94 12.29 17.39
C GLY A 20 -13.97 11.19 17.07
N HIS A 21 -13.52 9.95 16.93
CA HIS A 21 -14.33 8.82 16.44
C HIS A 21 -14.08 7.54 17.24
N PRO A 22 -14.45 7.51 18.54
CA PRO A 22 -14.04 6.44 19.46
C PRO A 22 -14.60 5.06 19.09
N GLN A 23 -15.74 5.02 18.41
CA GLN A 23 -16.44 3.77 18.06
C GLN A 23 -16.42 3.48 16.55
N VAL A 24 -15.88 4.36 15.70
CA VAL A 24 -15.94 4.13 14.24
C VAL A 24 -14.89 3.08 13.85
N PRO A 25 -15.26 2.00 13.15
CA PRO A 25 -14.27 1.08 12.58
C PRO A 25 -13.32 1.81 11.62
N VAL A 26 -12.01 1.58 11.76
CA VAL A 26 -10.98 2.18 10.91
C VAL A 26 -10.29 1.09 10.11
N LEU A 27 -10.24 1.27 8.80
CA LEU A 27 -9.53 0.38 7.89
C LEU A 27 -8.27 1.08 7.37
N MET A 28 -7.11 0.53 7.72
CA MET A 28 -5.81 0.96 7.22
C MET A 28 -5.48 0.24 5.91
N LEU A 29 -5.43 1.00 4.81
CA LEU A 29 -5.06 0.50 3.48
C LEU A 29 -3.57 0.70 3.23
N GLY A 30 -2.83 -0.40 3.09
CA GLY A 30 -1.40 -0.36 2.77
C GLY A 30 -1.13 -0.14 1.27
N PRO A 31 0.04 0.41 0.91
CA PRO A 31 0.37 0.69 -0.49
C PRO A 31 0.48 -0.60 -1.30
N ILE A 32 -0.16 -0.61 -2.46
CA ILE A 32 -0.16 -1.71 -3.41
C ILE A 32 1.26 -2.04 -3.93
N PRO A 33 1.62 -3.32 -4.11
CA PRO A 33 2.80 -3.74 -4.86
C PRO A 33 2.96 -3.00 -6.19
N CYS A 34 4.13 -2.39 -6.36
CA CYS A 34 4.52 -1.73 -7.60
C CYS A 34 5.99 -2.04 -7.85
N PRO A 35 6.31 -3.08 -8.65
CA PRO A 35 7.67 -3.60 -8.79
C PRO A 35 8.74 -2.53 -9.06
N ALA A 36 8.38 -1.49 -9.82
CA ALA A 36 9.25 -0.35 -10.13
C ALA A 36 9.73 0.47 -8.91
N LEU A 37 9.00 0.40 -7.79
CA LEU A 37 9.20 1.23 -6.60
C LEU A 37 9.47 0.40 -5.33
N GLU A 38 9.78 -0.89 -5.49
CA GLU A 38 10.00 -1.80 -4.37
C GLU A 38 11.43 -1.83 -3.86
N GLU A 39 12.42 -1.52 -4.70
CA GLU A 39 13.83 -1.77 -4.35
C GLU A 39 14.58 -0.52 -3.89
N ALA A 40 14.07 0.67 -4.20
CA ALA A 40 14.68 1.93 -3.82
C ALA A 40 13.63 2.95 -3.36
N PRO A 41 13.97 3.87 -2.44
CA PRO A 41 13.07 4.92 -2.01
C PRO A 41 12.86 5.96 -3.13
N GLY A 42 11.81 6.75 -2.97
CA GLY A 42 11.49 7.83 -3.91
C GLY A 42 12.54 8.96 -3.95
N PRO A 43 12.31 9.99 -4.79
CA PRO A 43 11.06 10.23 -5.52
C PRO A 43 10.86 9.27 -6.70
N THR A 44 9.60 9.10 -7.10
CA THR A 44 9.26 8.43 -8.37
C THR A 44 9.56 9.37 -9.52
N VAL A 45 10.34 8.90 -10.48
CA VAL A 45 10.67 9.63 -11.71
C VAL A 45 10.27 8.79 -12.91
N LEU A 46 10.00 9.45 -14.05
CA LEU A 46 9.79 8.79 -15.33
C LEU A 46 11.12 8.75 -16.10
N ASP A 47 11.40 7.63 -16.75
CA ASP A 47 12.48 7.57 -17.74
C ASP A 47 12.05 8.18 -19.10
N ASP A 48 12.97 8.18 -20.06
CA ASP A 48 12.76 8.65 -21.43
C ASP A 48 11.63 7.91 -22.18
N ARG A 49 11.25 6.72 -21.70
CA ARG A 49 10.17 5.89 -22.23
C ARG A 49 8.88 6.02 -21.41
N GLY A 50 8.82 6.95 -20.46
CA GLY A 50 7.65 7.18 -19.62
C GLY A 50 7.43 6.11 -18.54
N ARG A 51 8.43 5.26 -18.24
CA ARG A 51 8.31 4.24 -17.19
C ARG A 51 8.70 4.82 -15.84
N ALA A 52 7.86 4.55 -14.84
CA ALA A 52 8.16 4.92 -13.47
C ALA A 52 9.34 4.12 -12.92
N ARG A 53 10.22 4.79 -12.17
CA ARG A 53 11.25 4.18 -11.34
C ARG A 53 11.51 5.03 -10.10
N SER A 54 12.07 4.42 -9.07
CA SER A 54 12.65 5.17 -7.95
C SER A 54 13.95 5.85 -8.37
N ALA A 55 14.13 7.12 -8.00
CA ALA A 55 15.39 7.85 -8.19
C ALA A 55 16.40 7.65 -7.06
N GLY A 56 15.96 7.14 -5.91
CA GLY A 56 16.83 6.80 -4.79
C GLY A 56 17.68 5.56 -5.03
N THR A 57 18.43 5.18 -4.00
CA THR A 57 19.30 3.99 -4.04
C THR A 57 18.93 3.00 -2.93
N PRO A 58 19.15 1.67 -3.10
CA PRO A 58 18.89 0.70 -2.05
C PRO A 58 19.62 1.00 -0.73
N ALA A 59 20.85 1.53 -0.80
CA ALA A 59 21.65 1.89 0.38
C ALA A 59 21.02 3.00 1.25
N GLU A 60 20.06 3.78 0.73
CA GLU A 60 19.34 4.77 1.52
C GLU A 60 18.35 4.13 2.51
N ILE A 61 17.90 2.91 2.23
CA ILE A 61 17.00 2.15 3.11
C ILE A 61 17.68 1.86 4.45
N GLU A 62 18.96 1.49 4.42
CA GLU A 62 19.79 1.28 5.63
C GLU A 62 19.88 2.55 6.49
N ARG A 63 19.85 3.72 5.84
CA ARG A 63 19.81 5.04 6.51
C ARG A 63 18.39 5.43 6.95
N GLY A 64 17.43 4.51 6.85
CA GLY A 64 16.05 4.69 7.28
C GLY A 64 15.16 5.38 6.26
N ALA A 65 15.56 5.51 4.99
CA ALA A 65 14.64 5.86 3.92
C ALA A 65 13.58 4.77 3.71
N MET A 66 12.49 5.10 3.03
CA MET A 66 11.35 4.21 2.89
C MET A 66 11.00 4.00 1.42
N ASN A 67 10.92 2.74 1.01
CA ASN A 67 10.27 2.26 -0.20
C ASN A 67 8.91 1.63 0.16
N LEU A 68 8.18 1.11 -0.83
CA LEU A 68 6.86 0.52 -0.57
C LEU A 68 6.92 -0.69 0.36
N ARG A 69 7.95 -1.54 0.26
CA ARG A 69 8.17 -2.68 1.18
C ARG A 69 8.31 -2.23 2.64
N VAL A 70 9.19 -1.27 2.90
CA VAL A 70 9.43 -0.72 4.24
C VAL A 70 8.18 -0.03 4.80
N VAL A 71 7.39 0.67 3.97
CA VAL A 71 6.11 1.24 4.41
C VAL A 71 5.16 0.13 4.86
N ARG A 72 5.03 -0.97 4.11
CA ARG A 72 4.15 -2.09 4.49
C ARG A 72 4.58 -2.78 5.77
N GLU A 73 5.88 -2.98 5.95
CA GLU A 73 6.43 -3.51 7.20
C GLU A 73 6.12 -2.60 8.38
N ALA A 74 6.25 -1.28 8.21
CA ALA A 74 5.94 -0.31 9.25
C ALA A 74 4.44 -0.30 9.59
N LEU A 75 3.56 -0.34 8.59
CA LEU A 75 2.11 -0.46 8.81
C LEU A 75 1.76 -1.75 9.57
N ALA A 76 2.36 -2.88 9.19
CA ALA A 76 2.14 -4.16 9.85
C ALA A 76 2.59 -4.12 11.32
N ARG A 77 3.72 -3.45 11.63
CA ARG A 77 4.19 -3.27 13.00
C ARG A 77 3.24 -2.40 13.82
N VAL A 78 2.75 -1.30 13.26
CA VAL A 78 1.78 -0.44 13.96
C VAL A 78 0.47 -1.18 14.23
N LEU A 79 -0.03 -1.95 13.27
CA LEU A 79 -1.22 -2.80 13.46
C LEU A 79 -1.00 -3.85 14.55
N ALA A 80 0.15 -4.54 14.54
CA ALA A 80 0.48 -5.53 15.57
C ALA A 80 0.63 -4.91 16.96
N ALA A 81 1.23 -3.72 17.05
CA ALA A 81 1.38 -2.97 18.31
C ALA A 81 0.03 -2.46 18.87
N ARG A 82 -1.02 -2.41 18.05
CA ARG A 82 -2.37 -1.98 18.42
C ARG A 82 -3.39 -3.13 18.30
N ALA A 83 -2.94 -4.37 18.53
CA ALA A 83 -3.80 -5.54 18.44
C ALA A 83 -4.95 -5.55 19.47
N ASP A 84 -4.89 -4.69 20.48
CA ASP A 84 -5.93 -4.43 21.46
C ASP A 84 -7.08 -3.56 20.93
N ASP A 85 -6.86 -2.77 19.86
CA ASP A 85 -7.92 -2.02 19.19
C ASP A 85 -8.72 -2.94 18.27
N ALA A 86 -9.78 -3.55 18.82
CA ALA A 86 -10.69 -4.42 18.09
C ALA A 86 -11.44 -3.75 16.91
N ARG A 87 -11.30 -2.43 16.74
CA ARG A 87 -11.93 -1.65 15.66
C ARG A 87 -10.90 -1.10 14.67
N LEU A 88 -9.64 -1.52 14.76
CA LEU A 88 -8.60 -1.20 13.79
C LEU A 88 -8.30 -2.42 12.94
N PHE A 89 -8.48 -2.27 11.63
CA PHE A 89 -8.28 -3.35 10.66
C PHE A 89 -7.19 -2.97 9.67
N GLY A 90 -6.38 -3.95 9.28
CA GLY A 90 -5.42 -3.80 8.20
C GLY A 90 -5.89 -4.49 6.93
N LEU A 91 -5.81 -3.80 5.80
CA LEU A 91 -5.92 -4.42 4.48
C LEU A 91 -4.72 -4.03 3.63
N HIS A 92 -3.93 -5.05 3.30
CA HIS A 92 -2.84 -4.93 2.35
C HIS A 92 -2.96 -6.05 1.31
N PRO A 93 -3.14 -5.74 0.01
CA PRO A 93 -3.23 -6.77 -1.00
C PRO A 93 -1.90 -7.53 -1.13
N ASN A 94 -1.88 -8.77 -0.67
CA ASN A 94 -0.82 -9.71 -0.98
C ASN A 94 -1.08 -10.40 -2.33
N ALA A 95 -0.17 -11.27 -2.78
CA ALA A 95 -0.31 -11.98 -4.04
C ALA A 95 -1.69 -12.67 -4.20
N ALA A 96 -2.20 -13.32 -3.14
CA ALA A 96 -3.52 -13.95 -3.16
C ALA A 96 -4.67 -12.94 -3.31
N ALA A 97 -4.55 -11.75 -2.73
CA ALA A 97 -5.53 -10.69 -2.94
C ALA A 97 -5.52 -10.19 -4.40
N TYR A 98 -4.35 -10.05 -5.01
CA TYR A 98 -4.24 -9.70 -6.43
C TYR A 98 -4.82 -10.76 -7.35
N GLU A 99 -4.54 -12.03 -7.07
CA GLU A 99 -5.12 -13.14 -7.81
C GLU A 99 -6.65 -13.09 -7.74
N ARG A 100 -7.22 -12.91 -6.54
CA ARG A 100 -8.67 -12.74 -6.37
C ARG A 100 -9.23 -11.53 -7.11
N MET A 101 -8.53 -10.40 -7.07
CA MET A 101 -8.91 -9.21 -7.84
C MET A 101 -8.84 -9.48 -9.34
N GLY A 102 -7.80 -10.15 -9.82
CA GLY A 102 -7.61 -10.50 -11.22
C GLY A 102 -8.69 -11.45 -11.73
N VAL A 103 -9.03 -12.49 -10.97
CA VAL A 103 -10.14 -13.41 -11.29
C VAL A 103 -11.45 -12.66 -11.37
N ARG A 104 -11.77 -11.83 -10.37
CA ARG A 104 -13.02 -11.05 -10.36
C ARG A 104 -13.07 -10.06 -11.51
N PHE A 105 -11.97 -9.34 -11.75
CA PHE A 105 -11.84 -8.43 -12.87
C PHE A 105 -12.08 -9.17 -14.19
N ALA A 106 -11.43 -10.32 -14.40
CA ALA A 106 -11.58 -11.09 -15.63
C ALA A 106 -13.04 -11.54 -15.86
N THR A 107 -13.71 -12.02 -14.80
CA THR A 107 -15.13 -12.37 -14.86
C THR A 107 -16.00 -11.15 -15.19
N HIS A 108 -15.75 -10.00 -14.58
CA HIS A 108 -16.57 -8.80 -14.82
C HIS A 108 -16.29 -8.11 -16.17
N ALA A 109 -15.06 -8.21 -16.66
CA ALA A 109 -14.61 -7.49 -17.84
C ALA A 109 -14.79 -8.31 -19.13
N PHE A 110 -14.58 -9.63 -19.06
CA PHE A 110 -14.45 -10.50 -20.25
C PHE A 110 -15.43 -11.69 -20.28
N ALA A 111 -16.35 -11.84 -19.33
CA ALA A 111 -17.42 -12.84 -19.47
C ALA A 111 -18.32 -12.55 -20.69
N ALA A 112 -19.09 -13.53 -21.15
CA ALA A 112 -20.06 -13.32 -22.22
C ALA A 112 -21.02 -12.18 -21.87
N GLY A 113 -21.12 -11.17 -22.74
CA GLY A 113 -21.92 -9.97 -22.51
C GLY A 113 -21.24 -8.88 -21.66
N ALA A 114 -19.99 -9.08 -21.25
CA ALA A 114 -19.22 -8.09 -20.49
C ALA A 114 -18.62 -6.99 -21.39
N PRO A 115 -18.27 -5.82 -20.81
CA PRO A 115 -17.90 -4.63 -21.58
C PRO A 115 -16.69 -4.80 -22.50
N LEU A 116 -15.74 -5.66 -22.14
CA LEU A 116 -14.49 -5.85 -22.90
C LEU A 116 -14.48 -7.16 -23.71
N VAL A 117 -15.63 -7.84 -23.85
CA VAL A 117 -15.73 -9.11 -24.60
C VAL A 117 -15.66 -8.92 -26.12
N ARG A 118 -15.79 -7.69 -26.61
CA ARG A 118 -15.54 -7.34 -28.02
C ARG A 118 -14.29 -6.47 -28.12
N PRO A 119 -13.44 -6.68 -29.14
CA PRO A 119 -12.37 -5.75 -29.40
C PRO A 119 -12.99 -4.40 -29.79
N HIS A 120 -12.66 -3.35 -29.05
CA HIS A 120 -12.73 -1.99 -29.57
C HIS A 120 -11.51 -1.81 -30.49
N LEU A 121 -11.65 -2.25 -31.74
CA LEU A 121 -10.79 -1.83 -32.85
C LEU A 121 -11.63 -0.96 -33.78
#